data_AF-A0A2P6V582-F1
#
_entry.id   AF-A0A2P6V582-F1
#
_cell.length_a   1.000
_cell.length_b   1.000
_cell.length_c   1.000
_cell.angle_alpha   90.00
_cell.angle_beta   90.00
_cell.angle_gamma   90.00
#
_symmetry.space_group_name_H-M   'P 1'
#
loop_
_entity.id
_entity.type
_entity.pdbx_description
1 polymer ?
#
loop_
_entity_poly.entity_id
_entity_poly.type
_entity_poly.pdbx_seq_one_letter_code
_entity_poly.pdbx_strand_id
1 'polypeptide(L)'
;MIKLALPAGKANPAPPVGPALGAKGVNIMQFCKEYNAATQDKVGMIIPVEISVYEDRSFTFVLKTPPASVLLKKAAGVESGSGEPNRKMVGKVTMDQVREIAAIKLPDLNCSDLDAACNTVMGTAKNMGITVEALSACGRPFVASPSAGPRRAARRIVAVCRAQQQEEQPAGASRREVVLRSVNVAVLGAMFTFGASPRPSNLGVQDYGGGLKTLSLCPPSPNCISTAEEANDPEHYVPQWTYNPEEGRGRKNPATKEQAMAELVEVVTNSKPDSFTPTIITQTADYLYVEYESPTFGFIDDVEFFFPTDKPGIVEYRSASRIGESDGKINRKRIKALRLDLQNKGWKSIGY
;
A
#
# COMPACT_ATOMS: atom_id res chain seq x y z
N MET A 1 0.85 31.12 1.02
CA MET A 1 0.99 30.17 2.14
C MET A 1 2.41 30.28 2.71
N ILE A 2 2.55 30.31 4.04
CA ILE A 2 3.83 30.42 4.77
C ILE A 2 3.89 29.25 5.76
N LYS A 3 5.03 28.57 5.87
CA LYS A 3 5.22 27.48 6.85
C LYS A 3 6.30 27.89 7.85
N LEU A 4 5.98 27.85 9.14
CA LEU A 4 6.92 28.19 10.22
C LEU A 4 6.93 27.08 11.27
N ALA A 5 8.09 26.83 11.87
CA ALA A 5 8.23 25.95 13.03
C ALA A 5 8.60 26.80 14.24
N LEU A 6 7.69 26.88 15.22
CA LEU A 6 7.83 27.78 16.37
C LEU A 6 7.71 27.01 17.69
N PRO A 7 8.37 27.48 18.76
CA PRO A 7 8.18 26.92 20.08
C PRO A 7 6.77 27.28 20.60
N ALA A 8 6.05 26.26 21.07
CA ALA A 8 4.71 26.39 21.66
C ALA A 8 4.70 27.35 22.84
N GLY A 9 3.73 28.27 22.86
CA GLY A 9 3.53 29.27 23.91
C GLY A 9 4.61 30.35 24.02
N LYS A 10 5.63 30.36 23.14
CA LYS A 10 6.76 31.30 23.17
C LYS A 10 7.01 31.98 21.81
N ALA A 11 6.00 32.09 20.95
CA ALA A 11 6.12 32.84 19.70
C ALA A 11 6.33 34.33 19.99
N ASN A 12 7.35 34.92 19.36
CA ASN A 12 7.67 36.33 19.46
C ASN A 12 7.90 36.95 18.06
N PRO A 13 7.80 38.28 17.92
CA PRO A 13 8.02 38.96 16.64
C PRO A 13 9.46 38.95 16.11
N ALA A 14 10.40 38.35 16.85
CA ALA A 14 11.80 38.29 16.45
C ALA A 14 11.98 37.43 15.17
N PRO A 15 13.10 37.55 14.44
CA PRO A 15 13.45 36.57 13.41
C PRO A 15 13.43 35.17 14.03
N PRO A 16 12.69 34.18 13.48
CA PRO A 16 12.24 34.02 12.09
C PRO A 16 10.82 34.51 11.75
N VAL A 17 9.99 34.87 12.73
CA VAL A 17 8.56 35.21 12.52
C VAL A 17 8.40 36.58 11.86
N GLY A 18 9.12 37.58 12.37
CA GLY A 18 9.02 38.97 11.92
C GLY A 18 9.28 39.13 10.41
N PRO A 19 10.43 38.67 9.87
CA PRO A 19 10.72 38.75 8.45
C PRO A 19 9.74 37.95 7.58
N ALA A 20 9.35 36.75 8.01
CA ALA A 20 8.49 35.86 7.22
C ALA A 20 7.05 36.38 7.06
N LEU A 21 6.47 36.91 8.15
CA LEU A 21 5.11 37.45 8.15
C LEU A 21 5.05 38.91 7.68
N GLY A 22 6.07 39.71 8.04
CA GLY A 22 6.17 41.11 7.64
C GLY A 22 6.27 41.29 6.13
N ALA A 23 7.00 40.40 5.44
CA ALA A 23 7.10 40.41 3.97
C ALA A 23 5.75 40.18 3.27
N LYS A 24 4.75 39.64 3.97
CA LYS A 24 3.40 39.38 3.46
C LYS A 24 2.33 40.30 4.06
N GLY A 25 2.74 41.32 4.83
CA GLY A 25 1.83 42.33 5.37
C GLY A 25 0.87 41.83 6.44
N VAL A 26 1.17 40.70 7.09
CA VAL A 26 0.35 40.09 8.15
C VAL A 26 0.59 40.80 9.49
N ASN A 27 -0.45 40.91 10.33
CA ASN A 27 -0.31 41.43 11.69
C ASN A 27 0.47 40.45 12.60
N ILE A 28 1.76 40.71 12.76
CA ILE A 28 2.71 39.86 13.50
C ILE A 28 2.31 39.70 14.98
N MET A 29 1.89 40.79 15.62
CA MET A 29 1.54 40.78 17.05
C MET A 29 0.27 39.97 17.30
N GLN A 30 -0.72 40.11 16.42
CA GLN A 30 -1.97 39.35 16.50
C GLN A 30 -1.72 37.85 16.33
N PHE A 31 -0.93 37.47 15.31
CA PHE A 31 -0.53 36.08 15.11
C PHE A 31 0.19 35.50 16.34
N CYS A 32 1.17 36.22 16.90
CA CYS A 32 1.90 35.72 18.08
C CYS A 32 0.97 35.48 19.28
N LYS A 33 -0.03 36.35 19.49
CA LYS A 33 -1.01 36.20 20.58
C LYS A 33 -1.92 34.99 20.37
N GLU A 34 -2.49 34.86 19.17
CA GLU A 34 -3.38 33.75 18.82
C GLU A 34 -2.66 32.39 18.85
N TYR A 35 -1.44 32.34 18.30
CA TYR A 35 -0.60 31.13 18.33
C TYR A 35 -0.24 30.71 19.76
N ASN A 36 0.17 31.67 20.60
CA ASN A 36 0.52 31.37 21.99
C ASN A 36 -0.68 30.90 22.79
N ALA A 37 -1.88 31.46 22.56
CA ALA A 37 -3.12 31.01 23.18
C ALA A 37 -3.51 29.59 22.74
N ALA A 38 -3.37 29.27 21.45
CA ALA A 38 -3.72 27.97 20.89
C ALA A 38 -2.70 26.85 21.21
N THR A 39 -1.52 27.18 21.75
CA THR A 39 -0.44 26.22 22.05
C THR A 39 -0.03 26.18 23.52
N GLN A 40 -0.85 26.75 24.43
CA GLN A 40 -0.56 26.77 25.87
C GLN A 40 -0.49 25.38 26.51
N ASP A 41 -1.19 24.41 25.92
CA ASP A 41 -1.25 23.01 26.34
C ASP A 41 0.02 22.22 26.00
N LYS A 42 0.83 22.71 25.05
CA LYS A 42 1.99 21.99 24.49
C LYS A 42 3.31 22.72 24.70
N VAL A 43 3.39 23.57 25.72
CA VAL A 43 4.58 24.38 26.05
C VAL A 43 5.82 23.51 26.15
N GLY A 44 6.90 23.93 25.47
CA GLY A 44 8.18 23.21 25.42
C GLY A 44 8.35 22.29 24.20
N MET A 45 7.34 22.17 23.32
CA MET A 45 7.48 21.49 22.03
C MET A 45 7.58 22.49 20.87
N ILE A 46 8.19 22.06 19.76
CA ILE A 46 8.19 22.84 18.51
C ILE A 46 6.98 22.40 17.68
N ILE A 47 6.06 23.32 17.42
CA ILE A 47 4.83 23.07 16.67
C ILE A 47 4.92 23.79 15.32
N PRO A 48 4.84 23.06 14.20
CA PRO A 48 4.74 23.67 12.89
C PRO A 48 3.35 24.28 12.69
N VAL A 49 3.32 25.38 11.97
CA VAL A 49 2.09 26.09 11.62
C VAL A 49 2.12 26.45 10.14
N GLU A 50 0.99 26.21 9.49
CA GLU A 50 0.76 26.61 8.12
C GLU A 50 -0.17 27.82 8.11
N ILE A 51 0.30 28.93 7.54
CA ILE A 51 -0.38 30.21 7.54
C ILE A 51 -0.79 30.54 6.10
N SER A 52 -2.09 30.69 5.91
CA SER A 52 -2.69 31.14 4.67
C SER A 52 -2.96 32.64 4.79
N VAL A 53 -2.39 33.42 3.88
CA VAL A 53 -2.53 34.88 3.84
C VAL A 53 -3.38 35.23 2.63
N TYR A 54 -4.44 36.00 2.85
CA TYR A 54 -5.35 36.46 1.81
C TYR A 54 -4.96 37.87 1.33
N GLU A 55 -5.54 38.32 0.22
CA GLU A 55 -5.22 39.61 -0.41
C GLU A 55 -5.59 40.82 0.46
N ASP A 56 -6.60 40.68 1.30
CA ASP A 56 -7.06 41.67 2.28
C ASP A 56 -6.16 41.77 3.52
N ARG A 57 -5.02 41.06 3.52
CA ARG A 57 -4.08 40.93 4.65
C ARG A 57 -4.66 40.20 5.86
N SER A 58 -5.84 39.59 5.74
CA SER A 58 -6.31 38.62 6.71
C SER A 58 -5.49 37.34 6.62
N PHE A 59 -5.45 36.58 7.71
CA PHE A 59 -4.73 35.32 7.76
C PHE A 59 -5.56 34.26 8.49
N THR A 60 -5.41 33.02 8.05
CA THR A 60 -5.85 31.82 8.78
C THR A 60 -4.63 30.95 9.02
N PHE A 61 -4.60 30.26 10.15
CA PHE A 61 -3.50 29.34 10.44
C PHE A 61 -4.02 28.00 10.94
N VAL A 62 -3.33 26.94 10.53
CA VAL A 62 -3.60 25.57 10.97
C VAL A 62 -2.37 25.07 11.72
N LEU A 63 -2.58 24.68 12.98
CA LEU A 63 -1.55 24.03 13.78
C LEU A 63 -1.38 22.59 13.33
N LYS A 64 -0.14 22.23 13.06
CA LYS A 64 0.26 20.84 12.80
C LYS A 64 0.77 20.22 14.09
N THR A 65 0.91 18.91 14.10
CA THR A 65 1.47 18.15 15.20
C THR A 65 2.98 18.35 15.25
N PRO A 66 3.60 18.26 16.44
CA PRO A 66 5.05 18.35 16.57
C PRO A 66 5.76 17.31 15.68
N PRO A 67 6.97 17.60 15.20
CA PRO A 67 7.75 16.64 14.43
C PRO A 67 7.95 15.34 15.22
N ALA A 68 7.86 14.19 14.54
CA ALA A 68 8.00 12.88 15.17
C ALA A 68 9.34 12.74 15.91
N SER A 69 10.40 13.37 15.40
CA SER A 69 11.71 13.42 16.03
C SER A 69 11.69 14.07 17.42
N VAL A 70 10.90 15.14 17.62
CA VAL A 70 10.81 15.82 18.93
C VAL A 70 10.02 14.97 19.92
N LEU A 71 8.94 14.34 19.46
CA LEU A 71 8.13 13.43 20.29
C LEU A 71 8.92 12.19 20.71
N LEU A 72 9.67 11.59 19.79
CA LEU A 72 10.52 10.43 20.04
C LEU A 72 11.70 10.76 20.96
N LYS A 73 12.33 11.92 20.81
CA LYS A 73 13.37 12.40 21.73
C LYS A 73 12.84 12.53 23.16
N LYS A 74 11.64 13.10 23.31
CA LYS A 74 10.98 13.25 24.61
C LYS A 74 10.63 11.89 25.22
N ALA A 75 10.13 10.95 24.42
CA ALA A 75 9.79 9.60 24.88
C ALA A 75 11.02 8.75 25.25
N ALA A 76 12.14 8.93 24.53
CA ALA A 76 13.40 8.23 24.78
C ALA A 76 14.28 8.92 25.84
N GLY A 77 13.96 10.15 26.25
CA GLY A 77 14.77 10.94 27.20
C GLY A 77 16.12 11.40 26.65
N VAL A 78 16.24 11.59 25.33
CA VAL A 78 17.51 11.95 24.65
C VAL A 78 17.45 13.36 24.07
N GLU A 79 18.55 14.11 24.17
CA GLU A 79 18.62 15.49 23.65
C GLU A 79 18.86 15.53 22.13
N SER A 80 19.65 14.58 21.62
CA SER A 80 20.05 14.47 20.21
C SER A 80 19.88 13.05 19.66
N GLY A 81 19.66 12.97 18.34
CA GLY A 81 19.65 11.68 17.63
C GLY A 81 21.06 11.21 17.33
N SER A 82 21.19 9.93 16.92
CA SER A 82 22.48 9.37 16.55
C SER A 82 23.04 10.00 15.27
N GLY A 83 24.33 10.37 15.29
CA GLY A 83 25.06 10.74 14.07
C GLY A 83 25.35 9.56 13.14
N GLU A 84 25.24 8.32 13.64
CA GLU A 84 25.41 7.08 12.86
C GLU A 84 24.27 6.09 13.23
N PRO A 85 23.04 6.28 12.71
CA PRO A 85 21.83 5.56 13.15
C PRO A 85 21.92 4.03 13.07
N ASN A 86 22.72 3.50 12.13
CA ASN A 86 22.90 2.07 11.93
C ASN A 86 24.00 1.44 12.80
N ARG A 87 24.81 2.25 13.50
CA ARG A 87 25.97 1.78 14.29
C ARG A 87 25.87 2.14 15.77
N LYS A 88 25.41 3.35 16.09
CA LYS A 88 25.31 3.85 17.46
C LYS A 88 23.85 4.09 17.79
N MET A 89 23.30 3.25 18.66
CA MET A 89 21.94 3.46 19.17
C MET A 89 21.99 4.41 20.37
N VAL A 90 21.14 5.45 20.36
CA VAL A 90 21.17 6.53 21.35
C VAL A 90 20.01 6.48 22.34
N GLY A 91 19.00 5.63 22.12
CA GLY A 91 17.86 5.51 23.02
C GLY A 91 16.98 4.30 22.73
N LYS A 92 16.01 4.08 23.61
CA LYS A 92 15.02 3.01 23.50
C LYS A 92 13.63 3.55 23.75
N VAL A 93 12.64 3.05 23.02
CA VAL A 93 11.22 3.36 23.22
C VAL A 93 10.40 2.08 23.17
N THR A 94 9.31 2.04 23.93
CA THR A 94 8.37 0.91 23.92
C THR A 94 7.35 1.05 22.79
N MET A 95 6.75 -0.07 22.38
CA MET A 95 5.70 -0.05 21.36
C MET A 95 4.48 0.78 21.77
N ASP A 96 4.15 0.82 23.06
CA ASP A 96 3.03 1.62 23.58
C ASP A 96 3.28 3.12 23.41
N GLN A 97 4.50 3.59 23.72
CA GLN A 97 4.91 4.97 23.47
C GLN A 97 4.87 5.33 21.99
N VAL A 98 5.27 4.41 21.11
CA VAL A 98 5.16 4.60 19.65
C VAL A 98 3.70 4.77 19.24
N ARG A 99 2.78 3.98 19.82
CA ARG A 99 1.35 4.05 19.54
C ARG A 99 0.74 5.38 19.97
N GLU A 100 1.11 5.89 21.14
CA GLU A 100 0.70 7.21 21.62
C GLU A 100 1.19 8.33 20.68
N ILE A 101 2.45 8.29 20.27
CA ILE A 101 3.03 9.26 19.33
C ILE A 101 2.32 9.19 17.97
N ALA A 102 2.00 7.98 17.50
CA ALA A 102 1.27 7.77 16.26
C ALA A 102 -0.16 8.34 16.34
N ALA A 103 -0.87 8.15 17.44
CA ALA A 103 -2.21 8.71 17.65
C ALA A 103 -2.20 10.24 17.62
N ILE A 104 -1.19 10.87 18.22
CA ILE A 104 -1.03 12.33 18.19
C ILE A 104 -0.79 12.82 16.76
N LYS A 105 0.02 12.09 15.97
CA LYS A 105 0.45 12.50 14.63
C LYS A 105 -0.56 12.14 13.52
N LEU A 106 -1.47 11.21 13.78
CA LEU A 106 -2.44 10.69 12.83
C LEU A 106 -3.16 11.76 11.98
N PRO A 107 -3.67 12.89 12.52
CA PRO A 107 -4.36 13.90 11.71
C PRO A 107 -3.49 14.58 10.65
N ASP A 108 -2.16 14.49 10.76
CA ASP A 108 -1.23 15.04 9.76
C ASP A 108 -0.58 14.00 8.86
N LEU A 109 -0.86 12.71 9.11
CA LEU A 109 -0.36 11.64 8.28
C LEU A 109 -1.36 11.36 7.15
N ASN A 110 -0.84 10.82 6.06
CA ASN A 110 -1.65 10.38 4.92
C ASN A 110 -2.31 9.01 5.16
N CYS A 111 -2.31 8.50 6.40
CA CYS A 111 -2.86 7.19 6.74
C CYS A 111 -4.07 7.33 7.69
N SER A 112 -5.07 6.49 7.48
CA SER A 112 -6.23 6.36 8.38
C SER A 112 -5.98 5.38 9.53
N ASP A 113 -5.06 4.44 9.34
CA ASP A 113 -4.84 3.34 10.28
C ASP A 113 -3.73 3.65 11.28
N LEU A 114 -4.02 3.39 12.56
CA LEU A 114 -3.10 3.61 13.66
C LEU A 114 -1.82 2.77 13.51
N ASP A 115 -1.92 1.54 13.02
CA ASP A 115 -0.76 0.65 12.85
C ASP A 115 0.16 1.13 11.70
N ALA A 116 -0.39 1.69 10.62
CA ALA A 116 0.39 2.33 9.56
C ALA A 116 1.08 3.60 10.06
N ALA A 117 0.40 4.38 10.91
CA ALA A 117 1.00 5.52 11.60
C ALA A 117 2.14 5.08 12.54
N CYS A 118 1.97 3.96 13.27
CA CYS A 118 3.02 3.37 14.10
C CYS A 118 4.26 3.01 13.26
N ASN A 119 4.08 2.34 12.11
CA ASN A 119 5.19 1.99 11.22
C ASN A 119 5.97 3.22 10.73
N THR A 120 5.28 4.32 10.44
CA THR A 120 5.91 5.59 10.05
C THR A 120 6.74 6.19 11.18
N VAL A 121 6.21 6.17 12.40
CA VAL A 121 6.92 6.63 13.61
C VAL A 121 8.11 5.72 13.91
N MET A 122 7.98 4.39 13.75
CA MET A 122 9.08 3.43 13.90
C MET A 122 10.19 3.65 12.89
N GLY A 123 9.85 3.94 11.62
CA GLY A 123 10.84 4.29 10.60
C GLY A 123 11.63 5.53 10.99
N THR A 124 10.97 6.53 11.56
CA THR A 124 11.62 7.74 12.09
C THR A 124 12.53 7.41 13.27
N ALA A 125 12.09 6.57 14.21
CA ALA A 125 12.90 6.13 15.35
C ALA A 125 14.18 5.40 14.89
N LYS A 126 14.08 4.51 13.90
CA LYS A 126 15.22 3.81 13.30
C LYS A 126 16.22 4.78 12.67
N ASN A 127 15.75 5.80 11.94
CA ASN A 127 16.63 6.80 11.32
C ASN A 127 17.31 7.72 12.34
N MET A 128 16.84 7.76 13.59
CA MET A 128 17.50 8.48 14.68
C MET A 128 18.40 7.58 15.54
N GLY A 129 18.47 6.28 15.28
CA GLY A 129 19.18 5.32 16.11
C GLY A 129 18.48 5.05 17.44
N ILE A 130 17.14 5.12 17.48
CA ILE A 130 16.33 4.73 18.65
C ILE A 130 15.80 3.32 18.41
N THR A 131 16.06 2.41 19.34
CA THR A 131 15.58 1.02 19.27
C THR A 131 14.16 0.93 19.81
N VAL A 132 13.26 0.31 19.05
CA VAL A 132 11.89 0.04 19.50
C VAL A 132 11.86 -1.34 20.14
N GLU A 133 11.61 -1.40 21.44
CA GLU A 133 11.44 -2.66 22.16
C GLU A 133 9.99 -3.12 22.02
N ALA A 134 9.80 -4.25 21.33
CA ALA A 134 8.53 -4.96 21.34
C ALA A 134 8.38 -5.64 22.71
N LEU A 135 7.69 -4.99 23.64
CA LEU A 135 7.26 -5.65 24.86
C LEU A 135 6.24 -6.72 24.48
N SER A 136 6.70 -7.96 24.42
CA SER A 136 5.86 -9.15 24.47
C SER A 136 5.18 -9.19 25.84
N ALA A 137 3.97 -8.66 25.92
CA ALA A 137 3.08 -8.90 27.05
C ALA A 137 2.60 -10.36 27.01
N CYS A 138 3.48 -11.29 27.40
CA CYS A 138 3.22 -12.54 28.13
C CYS A 138 4.52 -13.35 28.12
N GLY A 139 5.19 -13.44 29.26
CA GLY A 139 6.43 -14.20 29.40
C GLY A 139 6.21 -15.67 29.11
N ARG A 140 6.84 -16.18 28.06
CA ARG A 140 7.42 -17.53 27.99
C ARG A 140 8.62 -17.50 27.03
N PRO A 141 9.75 -18.15 27.39
CA PRO A 141 10.85 -18.29 26.46
C PRO A 141 10.41 -19.18 25.29
N PHE A 142 10.77 -18.76 24.08
CA PHE A 142 10.56 -19.52 22.86
C PHE A 142 11.40 -20.81 22.93
N VAL A 143 10.77 -21.92 23.29
CA VAL A 143 11.34 -23.25 23.10
C VAL A 143 10.75 -23.83 21.83
N ALA A 144 11.63 -24.24 20.92
CA ALA A 144 11.29 -24.83 19.65
C ALA A 144 10.72 -26.26 19.78
N SER A 145 10.01 -26.68 18.72
CA SER A 145 9.78 -28.07 18.24
C SER A 145 8.41 -28.73 18.59
N PRO A 146 8.01 -29.87 17.99
CA PRO A 146 7.61 -30.10 16.58
C PRO A 146 6.26 -30.88 16.42
N SER A 147 5.76 -30.93 15.17
CA SER A 147 4.93 -31.96 14.48
C SER A 147 3.65 -32.60 15.10
N ALA A 148 2.65 -32.74 14.21
CA ALA A 148 1.70 -33.86 14.03
C ALA A 148 0.23 -33.73 14.52
N GLY A 149 -0.70 -33.93 13.57
CA GLY A 149 -1.93 -34.71 13.79
C GLY A 149 -3.29 -33.97 13.66
N PRO A 150 -4.23 -34.43 12.80
CA PRO A 150 -5.51 -33.76 12.56
C PRO A 150 -6.65 -34.34 13.39
N ARG A 151 -7.55 -33.51 13.95
CA ARG A 151 -8.89 -33.95 14.39
C ARG A 151 -10.00 -32.89 14.21
N ARG A 152 -10.91 -33.24 13.28
CA ARG A 152 -12.38 -33.23 13.35
C ARG A 152 -13.13 -32.00 13.90
N ALA A 153 -13.80 -31.33 12.94
CA ALA A 153 -15.21 -30.91 12.87
C ALA A 153 -16.06 -30.84 14.16
N ALA A 154 -16.67 -29.66 14.36
CA ALA A 154 -18.03 -29.54 14.88
C ALA A 154 -18.72 -28.28 14.32
N ARG A 155 -19.90 -28.49 13.74
CA ARG A 155 -20.88 -27.50 13.27
C ARG A 155 -21.44 -26.68 14.45
N ARG A 156 -21.80 -25.41 14.21
CA ARG A 156 -23.05 -24.84 14.71
C ARG A 156 -23.54 -23.68 13.86
N ILE A 157 -24.84 -23.74 13.62
CA ILE A 157 -25.72 -22.87 12.83
C ILE A 157 -26.16 -21.69 13.74
N VAL A 158 -26.51 -20.54 13.17
CA VAL A 158 -27.82 -19.84 13.35
C VAL A 158 -27.77 -18.33 13.03
N ALA A 159 -28.72 -17.97 12.15
CA ALA A 159 -29.51 -16.74 12.00
C ALA A 159 -28.91 -15.40 11.53
N VAL A 160 -29.40 -15.08 10.32
CA VAL A 160 -29.61 -13.79 9.67
C VAL A 160 -30.54 -12.87 10.47
N CYS A 161 -30.22 -11.57 10.53
CA CYS A 161 -31.21 -10.50 10.65
C CYS A 161 -30.79 -9.32 9.77
N ARG A 162 -31.67 -8.96 8.82
CA ARG A 162 -31.61 -7.75 7.99
C ARG A 162 -32.18 -6.57 8.77
N ALA A 163 -31.60 -5.38 8.57
CA ALA A 163 -32.30 -4.11 8.74
C ALA A 163 -31.90 -3.20 7.57
N GLN A 164 -32.91 -2.77 6.80
CA GLN A 164 -32.80 -1.80 5.71
C GLN A 164 -32.86 -0.38 6.30
N GLN A 165 -32.11 0.55 5.73
CA GLN A 165 -32.49 1.96 5.69
C GLN A 165 -31.97 2.58 4.37
N GLN A 166 -32.89 3.21 3.65
CA GLN A 166 -32.67 4.05 2.47
C GLN A 166 -32.21 5.44 2.91
N GLU A 167 -31.36 6.10 2.11
CA GLU A 167 -31.33 7.58 2.00
C GLU A 167 -30.63 8.02 0.69
N GLU A 168 -31.02 9.21 0.22
CA GLU A 168 -31.02 9.73 -1.16
C GLU A 168 -29.68 10.27 -1.72
N GLN A 169 -29.62 10.45 -3.04
CA GLN A 169 -28.49 10.97 -3.83
C GLN A 169 -28.47 12.51 -3.93
N PRO A 170 -27.27 13.12 -4.10
CA PRO A 170 -27.13 14.25 -5.00
C PRO A 170 -26.08 14.01 -6.09
N ALA A 171 -26.34 14.61 -7.25
CA ALA A 171 -25.66 14.41 -8.52
C ALA A 171 -24.37 15.24 -8.66
N GLY A 172 -23.40 14.67 -9.41
CA GLY A 172 -22.38 15.41 -10.15
C GLY A 172 -20.94 15.29 -9.65
N ALA A 173 -20.22 14.22 -10.03
CA ALA A 173 -18.75 14.16 -9.99
C ALA A 173 -18.19 13.16 -11.03
N SER A 174 -16.98 13.46 -11.53
CA SER A 174 -16.39 12.87 -12.75
C SER A 174 -15.89 11.42 -12.61
N ARG A 175 -15.76 10.72 -13.75
CA ARG A 175 -15.48 9.28 -13.95
C ARG A 175 -14.24 8.66 -13.26
N ARG A 176 -13.45 9.40 -12.45
CA ARG A 176 -12.33 8.85 -11.68
C ARG A 176 -12.58 8.71 -10.17
N GLU A 177 -13.76 9.09 -9.66
CA GLU A 177 -14.06 9.03 -8.22
C GLU A 177 -15.11 7.98 -7.79
N VAL A 178 -15.74 7.25 -8.71
CA VAL A 178 -16.93 6.43 -8.39
C VAL A 178 -16.62 4.95 -8.07
N VAL A 179 -15.40 4.43 -8.30
CA VAL A 179 -15.11 2.99 -8.17
C VAL A 179 -14.45 2.59 -6.83
N LEU A 180 -14.03 3.54 -5.98
CA LEU A 180 -13.25 3.23 -4.76
C LEU A 180 -14.04 3.29 -3.45
N ARG A 181 -15.38 3.38 -3.50
CA ARG A 181 -16.23 3.49 -2.30
C ARG A 181 -17.39 2.50 -2.28
N SER A 182 -17.11 1.21 -2.26
CA SER A 182 -18.05 0.21 -1.73
C SER A 182 -17.48 -1.21 -1.78
N VAL A 183 -16.71 -1.63 -0.78
CA VAL A 183 -16.89 -2.94 -0.11
C VAL A 183 -16.29 -2.82 1.29
N ASN A 184 -17.13 -2.83 2.32
CA ASN A 184 -16.67 -3.15 3.66
C ASN A 184 -17.68 -4.07 4.33
N VAL A 185 -17.14 -5.04 5.08
CA VAL A 185 -17.79 -5.93 6.06
C VAL A 185 -18.34 -7.28 5.54
N ALA A 186 -17.46 -8.30 5.57
CA ALA A 186 -17.67 -9.70 6.00
C ALA A 186 -16.48 -10.52 5.46
N VAL A 187 -15.60 -11.18 6.21
CA VAL A 187 -15.83 -12.15 7.29
C VAL A 187 -14.64 -12.14 8.25
N LEU A 188 -14.97 -11.98 9.53
CA LEU A 188 -14.17 -12.27 10.71
C LEU A 188 -13.93 -13.79 10.79
N GLY A 189 -12.69 -14.26 10.63
CA GLY A 189 -12.36 -15.67 10.88
C GLY A 189 -11.27 -16.30 10.01
N ALA A 190 -10.05 -15.77 10.03
CA ALA A 190 -8.84 -16.50 9.64
C ALA A 190 -7.59 -15.82 10.23
N MET A 191 -7.46 -15.85 11.55
CA MET A 191 -6.19 -15.55 12.22
C MET A 191 -5.53 -16.86 12.64
N PHE A 192 -4.19 -16.90 12.47
CA PHE A 192 -3.21 -17.95 12.77
C PHE A 192 -2.66 -18.75 11.59
N THR A 193 -2.03 -18.06 10.63
CA THR A 193 -0.84 -18.53 9.90
C THR A 193 0.11 -17.36 9.71
N PHE A 194 1.29 -17.41 10.35
CA PHE A 194 2.40 -16.50 10.04
C PHE A 194 2.73 -16.63 8.55
N GLY A 195 2.52 -15.57 7.75
CA GLY A 195 2.99 -15.50 6.36
C GLY A 195 2.05 -14.85 5.34
N ALA A 196 0.73 -14.90 5.51
CA ALA A 196 -0.17 -14.46 4.45
C ALA A 196 -0.79 -13.09 4.76
N SER A 197 -0.34 -12.05 4.07
CA SER A 197 -1.19 -10.87 3.88
C SER A 197 -2.52 -11.34 3.28
N PRO A 198 -3.66 -10.82 3.79
CA PRO A 198 -4.97 -11.29 3.36
C PRO A 198 -5.08 -11.16 1.84
N ARG A 199 -5.67 -12.17 1.21
CA ARG A 199 -5.89 -12.15 -0.23
C ARG A 199 -6.70 -10.91 -0.61
N PRO A 200 -6.26 -10.11 -1.59
CA PRO A 200 -6.98 -8.91 -1.97
C PRO A 200 -8.38 -9.23 -2.49
N SER A 201 -9.35 -8.36 -2.17
CA SER A 201 -10.75 -8.52 -2.57
C SER A 201 -11.01 -8.16 -4.04
N ASN A 202 -10.07 -7.48 -4.70
CA ASN A 202 -10.16 -7.06 -6.10
C ASN A 202 -9.47 -8.04 -7.06
N LEU A 203 -9.48 -9.33 -6.75
CA LEU A 203 -9.03 -10.38 -7.69
C LEU A 203 -10.17 -10.81 -8.59
N GLY A 204 -9.80 -11.28 -9.77
CA GLY A 204 -10.70 -11.74 -10.80
C GLY A 204 -11.02 -10.68 -11.84
N VAL A 205 -11.81 -11.11 -12.81
CA VAL A 205 -12.28 -10.30 -13.92
C VAL A 205 -13.34 -9.32 -13.42
N GLN A 206 -13.10 -8.03 -13.64
CA GLN A 206 -13.99 -6.94 -13.26
C GLN A 206 -14.83 -6.50 -14.48
N ASP A 207 -16.04 -6.04 -14.21
CA ASP A 207 -16.91 -5.40 -15.19
C ASP A 207 -17.02 -3.91 -14.85
N TYR A 208 -16.34 -3.07 -15.62
CA TYR A 208 -16.34 -1.61 -15.43
C TYR A 208 -17.52 -0.93 -16.15
N GLY A 209 -18.47 -1.70 -16.67
CA GLY A 209 -19.59 -1.22 -17.45
C GLY A 209 -19.30 -1.17 -18.95
N GLY A 210 -20.36 -1.14 -19.76
CA GLY A 210 -20.25 -1.18 -21.23
C GLY A 210 -19.97 -2.58 -21.79
N GLY A 211 -20.06 -3.63 -20.97
CA GLY A 211 -19.86 -5.03 -21.39
C GLY A 211 -18.39 -5.42 -21.58
N LEU A 212 -17.45 -4.53 -21.28
CA LEU A 212 -16.02 -4.80 -21.34
C LEU A 212 -15.56 -5.42 -20.01
N LYS A 213 -15.18 -6.69 -20.07
CA LYS A 213 -14.61 -7.44 -18.94
C LYS A 213 -13.09 -7.38 -19.04
N THR A 214 -12.42 -6.95 -17.99
CA THR A 214 -10.94 -6.89 -17.94
C THR A 214 -10.45 -7.12 -16.51
N LEU A 215 -9.13 -7.25 -16.35
CA LEU A 215 -8.52 -7.42 -15.04
C LEU A 215 -8.58 -6.13 -14.21
N SER A 216 -8.38 -6.26 -12.91
CA SER A 216 -8.31 -5.12 -12.00
C SER A 216 -7.19 -4.16 -12.38
N LEU A 217 -7.43 -2.87 -12.16
CA LEU A 217 -6.38 -1.86 -12.24
C LEU A 217 -5.40 -2.02 -11.07
N CYS A 218 -4.16 -1.62 -11.31
CA CYS A 218 -3.12 -1.56 -10.33
C CYS A 218 -3.37 -0.44 -9.31
N PRO A 219 -3.09 -0.68 -8.02
CA PRO A 219 -2.94 0.41 -7.07
C PRO A 219 -1.74 1.29 -7.48
N PRO A 220 -1.65 2.53 -6.96
CA PRO A 220 -0.55 3.47 -7.25
C PRO A 220 0.83 3.01 -6.74
N SER A 221 0.93 1.81 -6.19
CA SER A 221 2.18 1.24 -5.70
C SER A 221 3.02 0.68 -6.86
N PRO A 222 4.34 0.86 -6.85
CA PRO A 222 5.24 0.48 -7.95
C PRO A 222 5.37 -1.04 -8.19
N ASN A 223 4.71 -1.85 -7.36
CA ASN A 223 4.81 -3.32 -7.34
C ASN A 223 3.60 -4.01 -7.97
N CYS A 224 2.89 -3.31 -8.85
CA CYS A 224 1.83 -3.90 -9.65
C CYS A 224 2.08 -3.59 -11.13
N ILE A 225 1.85 -4.58 -11.97
CA ILE A 225 1.75 -4.39 -13.41
C ILE A 225 0.47 -5.04 -13.92
N SER A 226 -0.19 -4.42 -14.89
CA SER A 226 -1.41 -4.93 -15.48
C SER A 226 -1.53 -4.51 -16.94
N THR A 227 -2.08 -5.40 -17.77
CA THR A 227 -2.43 -5.09 -19.16
C THR A 227 -3.66 -4.21 -19.29
N ALA A 228 -4.41 -4.01 -18.20
CA ALA A 228 -5.60 -3.15 -18.16
C ALA A 228 -5.25 -1.66 -17.98
N GLU A 229 -3.99 -1.34 -17.67
CA GLU A 229 -3.52 0.03 -17.48
C GLU A 229 -3.41 0.81 -18.80
N GLU A 230 -3.35 2.14 -18.68
CA GLU A 230 -3.14 3.03 -19.82
C GLU A 230 -1.67 2.99 -20.30
N ALA A 231 -1.45 2.99 -21.62
CA ALA A 231 -0.10 2.95 -22.20
C ALA A 231 0.78 4.18 -21.87
N ASN A 232 0.19 5.25 -21.34
CA ASN A 232 0.90 6.45 -20.86
C ASN A 232 1.53 6.25 -19.48
N ASP A 233 1.22 5.16 -18.77
CA ASP A 233 1.79 4.81 -17.47
C ASP A 233 2.80 3.66 -17.64
N PRO A 234 4.07 3.95 -17.97
CA PRO A 234 5.07 2.90 -18.18
C PRO A 234 5.42 2.12 -16.91
N GLU A 235 5.04 2.60 -15.73
CA GLU A 235 5.34 1.97 -14.45
C GLU A 235 4.44 0.76 -14.21
N HIS A 236 3.13 0.92 -14.44
CA HIS A 236 2.14 -0.14 -14.24
C HIS A 236 1.75 -0.84 -15.55
N TYR A 237 1.85 -0.17 -16.70
CA TYR A 237 1.48 -0.75 -17.98
C TYR A 237 2.47 -1.82 -18.47
N VAL A 238 1.87 -2.88 -19.00
CA VAL A 238 2.54 -3.94 -19.73
C VAL A 238 1.69 -4.37 -20.93
N PRO A 239 2.31 -4.68 -22.08
CA PRO A 239 1.59 -5.09 -23.27
C PRO A 239 1.00 -6.49 -23.14
N GLN A 240 -0.14 -6.69 -23.79
CA GLN A 240 -0.86 -7.96 -23.89
C GLN A 240 -0.06 -9.01 -24.66
N TRP A 241 -0.38 -10.28 -24.42
CA TRP A 241 0.20 -11.39 -25.18
C TRP A 241 -0.81 -11.96 -26.18
N THR A 242 -0.30 -12.55 -27.25
CA THR A 242 -1.07 -13.35 -28.18
C THR A 242 -0.48 -14.74 -28.30
N TYR A 243 -1.33 -15.75 -28.19
CA TYR A 243 -0.95 -17.15 -28.43
C TYR A 243 -1.12 -17.54 -29.91
N ASN A 244 -1.76 -16.68 -30.71
CA ASN A 244 -1.96 -16.85 -32.16
C ASN A 244 -1.53 -15.59 -32.93
N PRO A 245 -0.23 -15.27 -32.96
CA PRO A 245 0.26 -14.14 -33.74
C PRO A 245 -0.05 -14.30 -35.24
N GLU A 246 -0.26 -13.18 -35.94
CA GLU A 246 -0.53 -13.16 -37.40
C GLU A 246 0.57 -13.84 -38.23
N GLU A 247 1.78 -13.87 -37.69
CA GLU A 247 2.93 -14.57 -38.26
C GLU A 247 3.28 -15.82 -37.43
N GLY A 248 3.84 -16.84 -38.08
CA GLY A 248 4.29 -18.05 -37.39
C GLY A 248 3.12 -18.97 -37.03
N ARG A 249 2.95 -19.24 -35.72
CA ARG A 249 1.99 -20.24 -35.22
C ARG A 249 0.54 -19.89 -35.58
N GLY A 250 0.10 -18.65 -35.39
CA GLY A 250 -1.31 -18.28 -35.60
C GLY A 250 -1.77 -18.43 -37.05
N ARG A 251 -0.87 -18.32 -38.04
CA ARG A 251 -1.19 -18.56 -39.46
C ARG A 251 -1.13 -20.03 -39.87
N LYS A 252 -0.16 -20.79 -39.36
CA LYS A 252 0.10 -22.17 -39.81
C LYS A 252 -0.70 -23.22 -39.03
N ASN A 253 -0.76 -23.07 -37.72
CA ASN A 253 -1.43 -24.01 -36.82
C ASN A 253 -1.89 -23.26 -35.55
N PRO A 254 -3.03 -22.56 -35.61
CA PRO A 254 -3.52 -21.76 -34.50
C PRO A 254 -3.85 -22.65 -33.29
N ALA A 255 -3.42 -22.22 -32.11
CA ALA A 255 -3.82 -22.85 -30.86
C ALA A 255 -5.29 -22.58 -30.55
N THR A 256 -5.96 -23.58 -29.98
CA THR A 256 -7.20 -23.36 -29.25
C THR A 256 -6.93 -22.69 -27.90
N LYS A 257 -7.95 -22.07 -27.30
CA LYS A 257 -7.84 -21.44 -25.98
C LYS A 257 -7.44 -22.47 -24.91
N GLU A 258 -7.98 -23.67 -25.00
CA GLU A 258 -7.72 -24.78 -24.08
C GLU A 258 -6.25 -25.23 -24.16
N GLN A 259 -5.71 -25.30 -25.39
CA GLN A 259 -4.28 -25.57 -25.60
C GLN A 259 -3.41 -24.44 -25.05
N ALA A 260 -3.77 -23.19 -25.29
CA ALA A 260 -3.04 -22.04 -24.77
C ALA A 260 -3.06 -22.01 -23.23
N MET A 261 -4.20 -22.31 -22.60
CA MET A 261 -4.30 -22.43 -21.14
C MET A 261 -3.41 -23.55 -20.60
N ALA A 262 -3.37 -24.72 -21.25
CA ALA A 262 -2.52 -25.82 -20.85
C ALA A 262 -1.02 -25.47 -20.94
N GLU A 263 -0.61 -24.80 -22.02
CA GLU A 263 0.76 -24.32 -22.19
C GLU A 263 1.15 -23.28 -21.14
N LEU A 264 0.23 -22.37 -20.81
CA LEU A 264 0.44 -21.38 -19.77
C LEU A 264 0.63 -22.03 -18.40
N VAL A 265 -0.23 -22.99 -18.05
CA VAL A 265 -0.12 -23.76 -16.80
C VAL A 265 1.19 -24.53 -16.74
N GLU A 266 1.61 -25.15 -17.84
CA GLU A 266 2.89 -25.86 -17.95
C GLU A 266 4.07 -24.90 -17.70
N VAL A 267 4.08 -23.73 -18.35
CA VAL A 267 5.13 -22.72 -18.16
C VAL A 267 5.13 -22.19 -16.74
N VAL A 268 3.98 -21.83 -16.19
CA VAL A 268 3.87 -21.34 -14.80
C VAL A 268 4.41 -22.34 -13.80
N THR A 269 4.14 -23.64 -14.01
CA THR A 269 4.55 -24.70 -13.08
C THR A 269 6.05 -25.03 -13.20
N ASN A 270 6.58 -25.01 -14.42
CA ASN A 270 7.97 -25.42 -14.69
C ASN A 270 8.98 -24.26 -14.57
N SER A 271 8.55 -23.03 -14.86
CA SER A 271 9.42 -21.86 -14.78
C SER A 271 9.55 -21.38 -13.33
N LYS A 272 10.79 -21.10 -12.92
CA LYS A 272 11.10 -20.52 -11.60
C LYS A 272 11.93 -19.25 -11.76
N PRO A 273 11.34 -18.16 -12.29
CA PRO A 273 12.10 -16.98 -12.69
C PRO A 273 12.75 -16.22 -11.53
N ASP A 274 12.13 -16.24 -10.34
CA ASP A 274 12.59 -15.47 -9.18
C ASP A 274 12.94 -16.35 -7.98
N SER A 275 13.03 -17.68 -8.16
CA SER A 275 13.07 -18.69 -7.08
C SER A 275 11.81 -18.73 -6.20
N PHE A 276 10.72 -18.11 -6.65
CA PHE A 276 9.42 -18.16 -5.98
C PHE A 276 8.71 -19.46 -6.36
N THR A 277 7.88 -19.97 -5.44
CA THR A 277 7.12 -21.19 -5.67
C THR A 277 5.72 -20.83 -6.17
N PRO A 278 5.35 -21.23 -7.41
CA PRO A 278 4.02 -20.99 -7.94
C PRO A 278 3.02 -21.99 -7.34
N THR A 279 1.85 -21.49 -6.93
CA THR A 279 0.71 -22.28 -6.49
C THR A 279 -0.53 -21.85 -7.25
N ILE A 280 -1.12 -22.75 -8.04
CA ILE A 280 -2.35 -22.47 -8.77
C ILE A 280 -3.52 -22.56 -7.79
N ILE A 281 -4.25 -21.46 -7.62
CA ILE A 281 -5.40 -21.39 -6.71
C ILE A 281 -6.71 -21.61 -7.45
N THR A 282 -6.87 -20.93 -8.60
CA THR A 282 -8.09 -21.00 -9.40
C THR A 282 -7.71 -21.23 -10.86
N GLN A 283 -8.37 -22.19 -11.49
CA GLN A 283 -8.28 -22.43 -12.93
C GLN A 283 -9.69 -22.63 -13.47
N THR A 284 -10.09 -21.78 -14.40
CA THR A 284 -11.34 -21.89 -15.16
C THR A 284 -11.02 -21.93 -16.66
N ALA A 285 -12.05 -21.95 -17.51
CA ALA A 285 -11.86 -21.94 -18.96
C ALA A 285 -11.24 -20.62 -19.48
N ASP A 286 -11.51 -19.50 -18.79
CA ASP A 286 -11.14 -18.16 -19.25
C ASP A 286 -10.18 -17.43 -18.30
N TYR A 287 -9.89 -18.01 -17.13
CA TYR A 287 -9.14 -17.32 -16.08
C TYR A 287 -8.25 -18.28 -15.29
N LEU A 288 -7.03 -17.84 -15.01
CA LEU A 288 -6.04 -18.55 -14.21
C LEU A 288 -5.48 -17.60 -13.14
N TYR A 289 -5.48 -18.06 -11.89
CA TYR A 289 -4.93 -17.33 -10.76
C TYR A 289 -3.87 -18.15 -10.04
N VAL A 290 -2.71 -17.54 -9.86
CA VAL A 290 -1.50 -18.15 -9.34
C VAL A 290 -0.94 -17.27 -8.23
N GLU A 291 -0.65 -17.87 -7.08
CA GLU A 291 0.10 -17.23 -6.00
C GLU A 291 1.58 -17.63 -6.11
N TYR A 292 2.47 -16.64 -6.18
CA TYR A 292 3.92 -16.86 -6.12
C TYR A 292 4.42 -16.52 -4.72
N GLU A 293 4.90 -17.53 -4.00
CA GLU A 293 5.43 -17.35 -2.64
C GLU A 293 6.96 -17.29 -2.63
N SER A 294 7.51 -16.30 -1.93
CA SER A 294 8.96 -16.16 -1.75
C SER A 294 9.49 -17.16 -0.72
N PRO A 295 10.65 -17.81 -0.99
CA PRO A 295 11.14 -18.92 -0.18
C PRO A 295 11.63 -18.50 1.22
N THR A 296 12.02 -17.25 1.42
CA THR A 296 12.73 -16.79 2.63
C THR A 296 11.89 -15.90 3.55
N PHE A 297 10.90 -15.18 3.00
CA PHE A 297 10.16 -14.17 3.76
C PHE A 297 8.64 -14.30 3.64
N GLY A 298 8.13 -15.30 2.89
CA GLY A 298 6.69 -15.52 2.73
C GLY A 298 5.97 -14.38 2.01
N PHE A 299 6.69 -13.63 1.16
CA PHE A 299 6.05 -12.62 0.32
C PHE A 299 5.20 -13.32 -0.74
N ILE A 300 3.94 -12.92 -0.85
CA ILE A 300 3.01 -13.49 -1.81
C ILE A 300 2.73 -12.45 -2.88
N ASP A 301 2.98 -12.84 -4.13
CA ASP A 301 2.58 -12.09 -5.31
C ASP A 301 1.42 -12.80 -6.01
N ASP A 302 0.36 -12.04 -6.26
CA ASP A 302 -0.84 -12.49 -6.95
C ASP A 302 -0.65 -12.27 -8.45
N VAL A 303 -0.72 -13.34 -9.23
CA VAL A 303 -0.61 -13.31 -10.70
C VAL A 303 -1.88 -13.87 -11.32
N GLU A 304 -2.50 -13.08 -12.18
CA GLU A 304 -3.76 -13.36 -12.83
C GLU A 304 -3.57 -13.35 -14.34
N PHE A 305 -4.18 -14.32 -15.03
CA PHE A 305 -4.27 -14.37 -16.48
C PHE A 305 -5.72 -14.51 -16.89
N PHE A 306 -6.12 -13.74 -17.89
CA PHE A 306 -7.47 -13.68 -18.39
C PHE A 306 -7.48 -13.83 -19.92
N PHE A 307 -8.36 -14.70 -20.40
CA PHE A 307 -8.60 -14.99 -21.81
C PHE A 307 -9.93 -14.31 -22.21
N PRO A 308 -9.90 -13.06 -22.69
CA PRO A 308 -11.10 -12.32 -23.09
C PRO A 308 -11.88 -13.04 -24.18
N THR A 309 -13.21 -13.15 -23.98
CA THR A 309 -14.11 -13.73 -25.00
C THR A 309 -14.34 -12.80 -26.19
N ASP A 310 -14.19 -11.49 -25.98
CA ASP A 310 -14.31 -10.44 -27.00
C ASP A 310 -13.09 -10.34 -27.91
N LYS A 311 -11.91 -10.79 -27.44
CA LYS A 311 -10.64 -10.72 -28.17
C LYS A 311 -10.00 -12.11 -28.28
N PRO A 312 -10.42 -12.95 -29.25
CA PRO A 312 -9.86 -14.29 -29.40
C PRO A 312 -8.37 -14.22 -29.75
N GLY A 313 -7.56 -15.10 -29.18
CA GLY A 313 -6.12 -15.13 -29.43
C GLY A 313 -5.29 -14.23 -28.52
N ILE A 314 -5.91 -13.43 -27.65
CA ILE A 314 -5.25 -12.51 -26.72
C ILE A 314 -5.32 -13.04 -25.29
N VAL A 315 -4.28 -12.74 -24.50
CA VAL A 315 -4.23 -12.96 -23.05
C VAL A 315 -3.87 -11.65 -22.36
N GLU A 316 -4.74 -11.26 -21.43
CA GLU A 316 -4.54 -10.18 -20.48
C GLU A 316 -3.94 -10.76 -19.19
N TYR A 317 -3.11 -9.99 -18.51
CA TYR A 317 -2.50 -10.45 -17.26
C TYR A 317 -2.24 -9.29 -16.29
N ARG A 318 -2.19 -9.66 -15.01
CA ARG A 318 -1.87 -8.76 -13.91
C ARG A 318 -0.95 -9.48 -12.94
N SER A 319 0.03 -8.78 -12.40
CA SER A 319 0.97 -9.29 -11.41
C SER A 319 1.17 -8.23 -10.34
N ALA A 320 0.74 -8.52 -9.11
CA ALA A 320 0.69 -7.57 -8.01
C ALA A 320 1.21 -8.21 -6.71
N SER A 321 2.11 -7.51 -6.02
CA SER A 321 2.55 -7.93 -4.69
C SER A 321 1.52 -7.57 -3.62
N ARG A 322 1.23 -8.47 -2.67
CA ARG A 322 0.32 -8.16 -1.55
C ARG A 322 0.90 -7.15 -0.57
N ILE A 323 2.21 -7.20 -0.39
CA ILE A 323 2.97 -6.36 0.54
C ILE A 323 4.33 -5.99 -0.03
N GLY A 324 4.80 -4.79 0.32
CA GLY A 324 6.12 -4.28 0.00
C GLY A 324 6.09 -3.08 -0.96
N GLU A 325 7.04 -2.16 -0.77
CA GLU A 325 7.27 -0.96 -1.61
C GLU A 325 8.57 -1.06 -2.44
N SER A 326 9.21 -2.23 -2.53
CA SER A 326 10.52 -2.36 -3.16
C SER A 326 10.46 -2.44 -4.69
N ASP A 327 11.12 -1.51 -5.38
CA ASP A 327 11.22 -1.41 -6.84
C ASP A 327 12.13 -2.46 -7.51
N GLY A 328 12.36 -3.62 -6.88
CA GLY A 328 13.17 -4.71 -7.45
C GLY A 328 12.66 -5.24 -8.80
N LYS A 329 11.54 -4.69 -9.30
CA LYS A 329 10.82 -5.00 -10.54
C LYS A 329 10.60 -6.50 -10.68
N ILE A 330 10.36 -7.17 -9.56
CA ILE A 330 10.24 -8.63 -9.47
C ILE A 330 9.07 -9.09 -10.34
N ASN A 331 7.89 -8.50 -10.17
CA ASN A 331 6.70 -8.82 -10.97
C ASN A 331 6.97 -8.65 -12.48
N ARG A 332 7.68 -7.58 -12.87
CA ARG A 332 8.06 -7.34 -14.27
C ARG A 332 9.10 -8.35 -14.77
N LYS A 333 10.10 -8.73 -13.96
CA LYS A 333 11.10 -9.76 -14.27
C LYS A 333 10.44 -11.13 -14.44
N ARG A 334 9.50 -11.48 -13.55
CA ARG A 334 8.69 -12.69 -13.60
C ARG A 334 7.94 -12.80 -14.91
N ILE A 335 7.12 -11.79 -15.22
CA ILE A 335 6.34 -11.72 -16.45
C ILE A 335 7.25 -11.78 -17.67
N LYS A 336 8.40 -11.08 -17.65
CA LYS A 336 9.37 -11.13 -18.74
C LYS A 336 9.92 -12.54 -18.95
N ALA A 337 10.21 -13.29 -17.89
CA ALA A 337 10.72 -14.65 -17.99
C ALA A 337 9.63 -15.63 -18.48
N LEU A 338 8.42 -15.57 -17.92
CA LEU A 338 7.27 -16.34 -18.40
C LEU A 338 7.01 -16.11 -19.89
N ARG A 339 7.12 -14.85 -20.33
CA ARG A 339 7.00 -14.48 -21.73
C ARG A 339 8.04 -15.16 -22.61
N LEU A 340 9.30 -15.22 -22.19
CA LEU A 340 10.36 -15.86 -22.96
C LEU A 340 10.09 -17.38 -23.12
N ASP A 341 9.61 -18.02 -22.06
CA ASP A 341 9.25 -19.44 -22.11
C ASP A 341 8.04 -19.69 -23.02
N LEU A 342 7.04 -18.81 -22.98
CA LEU A 342 5.88 -18.88 -23.88
C LEU A 342 6.23 -18.57 -25.34
N GLN A 343 7.21 -17.70 -25.58
CA GLN A 343 7.71 -17.42 -26.95
C GLN A 343 8.30 -18.68 -27.60
N ASN A 344 8.95 -19.55 -26.82
CA ASN A 344 9.41 -20.86 -27.32
C ASN A 344 8.24 -21.78 -27.75
N LYS A 345 7.04 -21.56 -27.19
CA LYS A 345 5.78 -22.22 -27.60
C LYS A 345 5.03 -21.47 -28.71
N GLY A 346 5.63 -20.42 -29.29
CA GLY A 346 5.08 -19.66 -30.41
C GLY A 346 4.15 -18.49 -30.04
N TRP A 347 4.12 -18.09 -28.77
CA TRP A 347 3.42 -16.89 -28.33
C TRP A 347 4.20 -15.62 -28.71
N LYS A 348 3.52 -14.47 -28.79
CA LYS A 348 4.14 -13.17 -29.06
C LYS A 348 3.57 -12.08 -28.15
N SER A 349 4.34 -11.05 -27.87
CA SER A 349 3.86 -9.86 -27.15
C SER A 349 3.41 -8.79 -28.14
N ILE A 350 2.29 -8.14 -27.85
CA ILE A 350 1.74 -7.06 -28.68
C ILE A 350 2.27 -5.72 -28.16
N GLY A 351 3.35 -5.19 -28.73
CA GLY A 351 3.84 -3.83 -28.40
C GLY A 351 5.08 -3.74 -27.52
N TYR A 352 5.98 -4.73 -27.58
CA TYR A 352 7.37 -4.59 -27.12
C TYR A 352 8.34 -4.40 -28.27
#